data_AF-A0A522UZ25-F1
#
_entry.id   AF-A0A522UZ25-F1
#
_cell.length_a   1.000
_cell.length_b   1.000
_cell.length_c   1.000
_cell.angle_alpha   90.00
_cell.angle_beta   90.00
_cell.angle_gamma   90.00
#
_symmetry.space_group_name_H-M   'P 1'
#
loop_
_entity.id
_entity.type
_entity.pdbx_description
1 polymer ?
#
loop_
_entity_poly.entity_id
_entity_poly.type
_entity_poly.pdbx_seq_one_letter_code
_entity_poly.pdbx_strand_id
1 'polypeptide(L)'
;MPYKLLRGMVLKIWYPFLMLLGAFFKQRREGFQRSVIALNNRLVRKGRYGTRKILLLLPHCIQVNDCQIRLTHNIYNCKRCGRCEVKDLIGIAEEHKLELFIATGGTLARKIVLEARPEAIIAVACERDLSSGLVDTYPMPVLGIPNERPFGPCVNTRVDLGRVREAIEFFVHP
;
A
#
# COMPACT_ATOMS: atom_id res chain seq x y z
N MET A 1 21.93 6.36 -6.34
CA MET A 1 21.22 6.21 -7.64
C MET A 1 21.12 4.78 -8.25
N PRO A 2 21.87 3.72 -7.86
CA PRO A 2 21.77 2.42 -8.55
C PRO A 2 20.46 1.66 -8.24
N TYR A 3 19.85 1.91 -7.09
CA TYR A 3 18.62 1.24 -6.65
C TYR A 3 17.37 1.63 -7.45
N LYS A 4 17.32 2.83 -8.07
CA LYS A 4 16.20 3.24 -8.93
C LYS A 4 16.16 2.41 -10.21
N LEU A 5 17.31 2.25 -10.88
CA LEU A 5 17.46 1.40 -12.07
C LEU A 5 17.13 -0.07 -11.75
N LEU A 6 17.62 -0.59 -10.62
CA LEU A 6 17.30 -1.94 -10.19
C LEU A 6 15.82 -2.14 -9.90
N ARG A 7 15.15 -1.17 -9.24
CA ARG A 7 13.68 -1.19 -9.08
C ARG A 7 12.97 -1.19 -10.44
N GLY A 8 13.45 -0.38 -11.39
CA GLY A 8 12.92 -0.35 -12.76
C GLY A 8 12.97 -1.72 -13.43
N MET A 9 14.11 -2.43 -13.35
CA MET A 9 14.24 -3.80 -13.88
C MET A 9 13.31 -4.79 -13.17
N VAL A 10 13.25 -4.77 -11.84
CA VAL A 10 12.37 -5.64 -11.06
C VAL A 10 10.91 -5.44 -11.46
N LEU A 11 10.46 -4.19 -11.57
CA LEU A 11 9.05 -3.88 -11.78
C LEU A 11 8.63 -3.97 -13.26
N LYS A 12 9.49 -3.59 -14.21
CA LYS A 12 9.14 -3.56 -15.64
C LYS A 12 9.52 -4.81 -16.41
N ILE A 13 10.47 -5.61 -15.92
CA ILE A 13 10.95 -6.83 -16.61
C ILE A 13 10.59 -8.05 -15.78
N TRP A 14 11.01 -8.08 -14.51
CA TRP A 14 10.92 -9.27 -13.68
C TRP A 14 9.48 -9.59 -13.26
N TYR A 15 8.70 -8.57 -12.89
CA TYR A 15 7.30 -8.76 -12.51
C TYR A 15 6.41 -9.31 -13.65
N PRO A 16 6.40 -8.75 -14.88
CA PRO A 16 5.64 -9.32 -15.98
C PRO A 16 6.04 -10.77 -16.29
N PHE A 17 7.34 -11.07 -16.24
CA PHE A 17 7.86 -12.43 -16.44
C PHE A 17 7.35 -13.40 -15.37
N LEU A 18 7.43 -13.03 -14.08
CA LEU A 18 6.89 -13.86 -13.00
C LEU A 18 5.38 -14.05 -13.10
N MET A 19 4.64 -13.02 -13.52
CA MET A 19 3.19 -13.12 -13.68
C MET A 19 2.83 -14.04 -14.85
N LEU A 20 3.61 -14.03 -15.94
CA LEU A 20 3.46 -14.98 -17.04
C LEU A 20 3.69 -16.42 -16.55
N LEU A 21 4.75 -16.68 -15.78
CA LEU A 21 4.98 -18.00 -15.18
C LEU A 21 3.87 -18.38 -14.19
N GLY A 22 3.41 -17.42 -13.39
CA GLY A 22 2.33 -17.60 -12.42
C GLY A 22 0.97 -17.89 -13.04
N ALA A 23 0.77 -17.57 -14.33
CA ALA A 23 -0.43 -17.97 -15.07
C ALA A 23 -0.51 -19.49 -15.24
N PHE A 24 0.64 -20.17 -15.37
CA PHE A 24 0.72 -21.63 -15.47
C PHE A 24 0.70 -22.32 -14.09
N PHE A 25 1.06 -21.60 -13.03
CA PHE A 25 1.13 -22.13 -11.66
C PHE A 25 0.34 -21.24 -10.67
N LYS A 26 -1.00 -21.32 -10.73
CA LYS A 26 -1.93 -20.47 -9.95
C LYS A 26 -1.62 -20.42 -8.46
N GLN A 27 -1.19 -21.54 -7.87
CA GLN A 27 -0.87 -21.65 -6.44
C GLN A 27 0.42 -20.91 -6.03
N ARG A 28 1.31 -20.57 -6.98
CA ARG A 28 2.57 -19.84 -6.71
C ARG A 28 2.46 -18.34 -6.98
N ARG A 29 1.40 -17.89 -7.67
CA ARG A 29 1.24 -16.49 -8.09
C ARG A 29 1.31 -15.50 -6.93
N GLU A 30 0.59 -15.77 -5.85
CA GLU A 30 0.59 -14.90 -4.66
C GLU A 30 1.99 -14.84 -4.01
N GLY A 31 2.69 -15.98 -3.95
CA GLY A 31 4.07 -16.04 -3.47
C GLY A 31 5.04 -15.19 -4.32
N PHE A 32 4.88 -15.18 -5.64
CA PHE A 32 5.66 -14.31 -6.52
C PHE A 32 5.36 -12.83 -6.27
N GLN A 33 4.09 -12.46 -6.12
CA GLN A 33 3.69 -11.08 -5.81
C GLN A 33 4.27 -10.63 -4.47
N ARG A 34 4.20 -11.47 -3.44
CA ARG A 34 4.81 -11.22 -2.13
C ARG A 34 6.32 -11.01 -2.24
N SER A 35 7.02 -11.84 -3.01
CA SER A 35 8.46 -11.68 -3.24
C SER A 35 8.81 -10.37 -3.94
N VAL A 36 8.02 -9.96 -4.93
CA VAL A 36 8.20 -8.66 -5.63
C VAL A 36 8.00 -7.49 -4.66
N ILE A 37 6.98 -7.54 -3.81
CA ILE A 37 6.72 -6.52 -2.78
C ILE A 37 7.89 -6.45 -1.79
N ALA A 38 8.34 -7.60 -1.27
CA ALA A 38 9.45 -7.67 -0.32
C ALA A 38 10.75 -7.12 -0.93
N LEU A 39 11.04 -7.48 -2.18
CA LEU A 39 12.20 -6.97 -2.90
C LEU A 39 12.10 -5.46 -3.14
N ASN A 40 10.95 -4.95 -3.60
CA ASN A 40 10.74 -3.51 -3.76
C ASN A 40 10.96 -2.78 -2.43
N ASN A 41 10.34 -3.24 -1.33
CA ASN A 41 10.49 -2.62 -0.02
C ASN A 41 11.95 -2.57 0.42
N ARG A 42 12.70 -3.67 0.24
CA ARG A 42 14.13 -3.71 0.53
C ARG A 42 14.92 -2.71 -0.32
N LEU A 43 14.58 -2.54 -1.59
CA LEU A 43 15.24 -1.59 -2.49
C LEU A 43 14.89 -0.13 -2.16
N VAL A 44 13.64 0.14 -1.76
CA VAL A 44 13.22 1.46 -1.28
C VAL A 44 13.96 1.79 0.02
N ARG A 45 14.03 0.86 0.99
CA ARG A 45 14.76 1.07 2.25
C ARG A 45 16.27 1.30 2.10
N LYS A 46 16.88 0.89 0.98
CA LYS A 46 18.28 1.20 0.66
C LYS A 46 18.48 2.62 0.09
N GLY A 47 17.40 3.28 -0.32
CA GLY A 47 17.43 4.70 -0.66
C GLY A 47 17.30 5.57 0.57
N ARG A 48 17.65 6.84 0.43
CA ARG A 48 17.34 7.89 1.42
C ARG A 48 16.26 8.77 0.85
N TYR A 49 15.14 8.89 1.56
CA TYR A 49 13.99 9.70 1.18
C TYR A 49 13.57 10.48 2.42
N GLY A 50 13.82 11.78 2.45
CA GLY A 50 13.38 12.65 3.53
C GLY A 50 12.19 13.46 3.07
N THR A 51 10.97 13.02 3.39
CA THR A 51 9.75 13.73 3.02
C THR A 51 8.65 13.56 4.05
N ARG A 52 7.89 14.64 4.25
CA ARG A 52 6.64 14.60 5.01
C ARG A 52 5.41 14.56 4.10
N LYS A 53 5.59 14.69 2.78
CA LYS A 53 4.50 14.63 1.79
C LYS A 53 4.20 13.18 1.42
N ILE A 54 3.71 12.43 2.40
CA ILE A 54 3.45 10.99 2.30
C ILE A 54 1.95 10.76 2.12
N LEU A 55 1.61 9.90 1.17
CA LEU A 55 0.26 9.37 1.00
C LEU A 55 0.18 7.98 1.64
N LEU A 56 -0.66 7.85 2.67
CA LEU A 56 -1.09 6.56 3.21
C LEU A 56 -2.35 6.10 2.48
N LEU A 57 -2.21 5.04 1.69
CA LEU A 57 -3.29 4.50 0.86
C LEU A 57 -3.77 3.16 1.41
N LEU A 58 -5.05 3.08 1.76
CA LEU A 58 -5.67 1.93 2.40
C LEU A 58 -6.62 1.19 1.45
N PRO A 59 -6.85 -0.12 1.66
CA PRO A 59 -7.84 -0.86 0.91
C PRO A 59 -9.22 -0.69 1.55
N HIS A 60 -10.28 -0.64 0.74
CA HIS A 60 -11.65 -0.60 1.28
C HIS A 60 -11.99 -1.78 2.20
N CYS A 61 -11.35 -2.94 2.01
CA CYS A 61 -11.60 -4.16 2.77
C CYS A 61 -11.16 -4.08 4.25
N ILE A 62 -10.43 -3.05 4.65
CA ILE A 62 -10.05 -2.80 6.05
C ILE A 62 -11.22 -2.28 6.88
N GLN A 63 -12.20 -1.68 6.21
CA GLN A 63 -13.44 -1.27 6.84
C GLN A 63 -14.31 -2.50 7.06
N VAL A 64 -14.92 -2.60 8.25
CA VAL A 64 -15.84 -3.70 8.55
C VAL A 64 -17.04 -3.68 7.60
N ASN A 65 -17.42 -4.85 7.08
CA ASN A 65 -18.44 -4.99 6.02
C ASN A 65 -19.82 -4.41 6.39
N ASP A 66 -20.20 -4.42 7.66
CA ASP A 66 -21.50 -3.94 8.16
C ASP A 66 -21.48 -2.43 8.51
N CYS A 67 -20.42 -1.72 8.14
CA CYS A 67 -20.30 -0.30 8.40
C CYS A 67 -21.19 0.52 7.45
N GLN A 68 -22.15 1.24 8.03
CA GLN A 68 -23.15 2.03 7.30
C GLN A 68 -22.60 3.30 6.63
N ILE A 69 -21.33 3.67 6.87
CA ILE A 69 -20.73 4.92 6.39
C ILE A 69 -19.74 4.60 5.28
N ARG A 70 -19.92 5.18 4.10
CA ARG A 70 -18.94 5.06 3.01
C ARG A 70 -17.79 6.03 3.21
N LEU A 71 -16.57 5.50 3.35
CA LEU A 71 -15.35 6.28 3.61
C LEU A 71 -14.52 6.60 2.36
N THR A 72 -14.94 6.11 1.19
CA THR A 72 -14.21 6.25 -0.08
C THR A 72 -14.00 7.71 -0.51
N HIS A 73 -14.92 8.61 -0.17
CA HIS A 73 -14.82 10.04 -0.53
C HIS A 73 -14.09 10.86 0.52
N ASN A 74 -14.40 10.63 1.80
CA ASN A 74 -13.75 11.29 2.91
C ASN A 74 -13.63 10.29 4.06
N ILE A 75 -12.39 9.86 4.33
CA ILE A 75 -12.10 8.90 5.38
C ILE A 75 -12.40 9.46 6.78
N TYR A 76 -12.36 10.78 6.93
CA TYR A 76 -12.65 11.47 8.19
C TYR A 76 -14.14 11.47 8.56
N ASN A 77 -15.03 10.98 7.69
CA ASN A 77 -16.42 10.67 8.04
C ASN A 77 -16.54 9.45 8.97
N CYS A 78 -15.44 8.74 9.24
CA CYS A 78 -15.42 7.63 10.17
C CYS A 78 -15.84 8.08 11.58
N LYS A 79 -16.86 7.43 12.14
CA LYS A 79 -17.31 7.64 13.53
C LYS A 79 -16.31 7.19 14.61
N ARG A 80 -15.16 6.64 14.23
CA ARG A 80 -14.12 6.14 15.16
C ARG A 80 -14.67 5.14 16.20
N CYS A 81 -15.59 4.28 15.77
CA CYS A 81 -16.26 3.30 16.64
C CYS A 81 -15.36 2.15 17.14
N GLY A 82 -14.14 2.00 16.61
CA GLY A 82 -13.17 0.98 17.03
C GLY A 82 -13.43 -0.43 16.51
N ARG A 83 -14.45 -0.64 15.66
CA ARG A 83 -14.76 -1.95 15.07
C ARG A 83 -13.78 -2.40 13.97
N CYS A 84 -12.92 -1.50 13.50
CA CYS A 84 -11.86 -1.76 12.53
C CYS A 84 -10.71 -0.77 12.75
N GLU A 85 -9.55 -1.09 12.20
CA GLU A 85 -8.29 -0.33 12.37
C GLU A 85 -8.30 1.03 11.67
N VAL A 86 -9.36 1.36 10.90
CA VAL A 86 -9.52 2.69 10.28
C VAL A 86 -9.43 3.81 11.31
N LYS A 87 -9.99 3.59 12.52
CA LYS A 87 -9.88 4.56 13.62
C LYS A 87 -8.41 4.88 13.93
N ASP A 88 -7.60 3.84 14.10
CA ASP A 88 -6.22 3.95 14.52
C ASP A 88 -5.35 4.50 13.39
N LEU A 89 -5.63 4.11 12.15
CA LEU A 89 -4.95 4.64 10.95
C LEU A 89 -5.25 6.12 10.72
N ILE A 90 -6.48 6.58 11.00
CA ILE A 90 -6.80 8.02 11.02
C ILE A 90 -5.95 8.72 12.10
N GLY A 91 -5.90 8.17 13.31
CA GLY A 91 -5.07 8.73 14.39
C GLY A 91 -3.60 8.84 14.01
N ILE A 92 -3.03 7.80 13.40
CA ILE A 92 -1.65 7.79 12.89
C ILE A 92 -1.45 8.87 11.82
N ALA A 93 -2.37 8.98 10.85
CA ALA A 93 -2.25 9.99 9.81
C ALA A 93 -2.34 11.42 10.36
N GLU A 94 -3.22 11.67 11.34
CA GLU A 94 -3.34 12.97 12.01
C GLU A 94 -2.08 13.32 12.80
N GLU A 95 -1.55 12.37 13.58
CA GLU A 95 -0.32 12.50 14.37
C GLU A 95 0.88 12.92 13.50
N HIS A 96 1.03 12.28 12.34
CA HIS A 96 2.14 12.52 11.42
C HIS A 96 1.82 13.50 10.27
N LYS A 97 0.63 14.11 10.25
CA LYS A 97 0.15 15.05 9.23
C LYS A 97 0.22 14.50 7.80
N LEU A 98 -0.22 13.26 7.61
CA LEU A 98 -0.18 12.54 6.34
C LEU A 98 -1.47 12.72 5.55
N GLU A 99 -1.39 12.59 4.23
CA GLU A 99 -2.58 12.41 3.40
C GLU A 99 -3.07 10.96 3.51
N LEU A 100 -4.35 10.75 3.80
CA LEU A 100 -4.93 9.44 4.05
C LEU A 100 -6.16 9.21 3.16
N PHE A 101 -6.15 8.14 2.37
CA PHE A 101 -7.24 7.79 1.48
C PHE A 101 -7.54 6.29 1.46
N ILE A 102 -8.80 5.94 1.19
CA ILE A 102 -9.24 4.57 0.91
C ILE A 102 -9.49 4.41 -0.59
N ALA A 103 -8.91 3.36 -1.19
CA ALA A 103 -9.19 2.96 -2.56
C ALA A 103 -9.97 1.64 -2.62
N THR A 104 -11.00 1.61 -3.48
CA THR A 104 -11.78 0.40 -3.80
C THR A 104 -11.13 -0.47 -4.87
N GLY A 105 -10.05 0.01 -5.50
CA GLY A 105 -9.28 -0.71 -6.50
C GLY A 105 -8.23 0.17 -7.18
N GLY A 106 -7.48 -0.42 -8.11
CA GLY A 106 -6.33 0.25 -8.75
C GLY A 106 -6.67 1.53 -9.52
N THR A 107 -7.84 1.63 -10.15
CA THR A 107 -8.25 2.84 -10.88
C THR A 107 -8.44 4.03 -9.95
N LEU A 108 -9.12 3.85 -8.82
CA LEU A 108 -9.28 4.92 -7.84
C LEU A 108 -7.95 5.25 -7.16
N ALA A 109 -7.13 4.25 -6.85
CA ALA A 109 -5.78 4.45 -6.32
C ALA A 109 -4.94 5.35 -7.24
N ARG A 110 -4.93 5.07 -8.56
CA ARG A 110 -4.20 5.88 -9.55
C ARG A 110 -4.71 7.32 -9.61
N LYS A 111 -6.04 7.52 -9.55
CA LYS A 111 -6.64 8.85 -9.50
C LYS A 111 -6.18 9.63 -8.25
N ILE A 112 -6.25 9.01 -7.07
CA ILE A 112 -5.82 9.62 -5.80
C ILE A 112 -4.33 10.02 -5.87
N VAL A 113 -3.46 9.13 -6.37
CA VAL A 113 -2.02 9.43 -6.50
C VAL A 113 -1.76 10.64 -7.41
N LEU A 114 -2.50 10.76 -8.52
CA LEU A 114 -2.40 11.90 -9.44
C LEU A 114 -2.88 13.22 -8.83
N GLU A 115 -3.91 13.16 -7.99
CA GLU A 115 -4.50 14.33 -7.32
C GLU A 115 -3.64 14.80 -6.12
N ALA A 116 -3.24 13.88 -5.25
CA ALA A 116 -2.42 14.15 -4.06
C ALA A 116 -0.99 14.59 -4.42
N ARG A 117 -0.44 14.05 -5.52
CA ARG A 117 0.96 14.24 -5.96
C ARG A 117 1.96 14.05 -4.80
N PRO A 118 1.95 12.91 -4.10
CA PRO A 118 2.83 12.69 -2.96
C PRO A 118 4.29 12.53 -3.40
N GLU A 119 5.21 12.66 -2.47
CA GLU A 119 6.64 12.35 -2.69
C GLU A 119 6.99 10.91 -2.31
N ALA A 120 6.16 10.28 -1.46
CA ALA A 120 6.25 8.87 -1.09
C ALA A 120 4.87 8.28 -0.79
N ILE A 121 4.73 6.96 -0.97
CA ILE A 121 3.48 6.25 -0.70
C ILE A 121 3.73 5.12 0.30
N ILE A 122 2.85 5.01 1.28
CA ILE A 122 2.71 3.81 2.11
C ILE A 122 1.40 3.16 1.69
N ALA A 123 1.47 1.99 1.06
CA ALA A 123 0.30 1.33 0.50
C ALA A 123 -0.02 0.07 1.31
N VAL A 124 -1.26 -0.06 1.75
CA VAL A 124 -1.81 -1.26 2.39
C VAL A 124 -2.80 -1.89 1.41
N ALA A 125 -2.59 -3.15 1.02
CA ALA A 125 -3.53 -3.90 0.20
C ALA A 125 -3.13 -5.39 0.16
N CYS A 126 -3.89 -6.19 -0.59
CA CYS A 126 -3.50 -7.56 -0.89
C CYS A 126 -2.28 -7.61 -1.82
N GLU A 127 -1.60 -8.75 -1.88
CA GLU A 127 -0.39 -8.95 -2.69
C GLU A 127 -0.61 -8.59 -4.17
N ARG A 128 -1.78 -8.92 -4.71
CA ARG A 128 -2.15 -8.61 -6.09
C ARG A 128 -2.12 -7.10 -6.33
N ASP A 129 -2.92 -6.35 -5.58
CA ASP A 129 -3.12 -4.93 -5.81
C ASP A 129 -1.84 -4.13 -5.49
N LEU A 130 -1.10 -4.54 -4.45
CA LEU A 130 0.22 -3.98 -4.15
C LEU A 130 1.19 -4.20 -5.31
N SER A 131 1.33 -5.44 -5.78
CA SER A 131 2.31 -5.75 -6.84
C SER A 131 2.03 -4.98 -8.14
N SER A 132 0.76 -4.84 -8.56
CA SER A 132 0.41 -4.01 -9.70
C SER A 132 0.62 -2.53 -9.43
N GLY A 133 0.23 -2.04 -8.24
CA GLY A 133 0.38 -0.64 -7.86
C GLY A 133 1.84 -0.18 -7.83
N LEU A 134 2.76 -1.06 -7.44
CA LEU A 134 4.21 -0.79 -7.47
C LEU A 134 4.72 -0.53 -8.89
N VAL A 135 4.21 -1.27 -9.88
CA VAL A 135 4.56 -1.07 -11.29
C VAL A 135 3.99 0.25 -11.81
N ASP A 136 2.71 0.50 -11.52
CA ASP A 136 1.96 1.66 -12.02
C ASP A 136 2.51 2.99 -11.47
N THR A 137 3.07 2.98 -10.27
CA THR A 137 3.56 4.19 -9.58
C THR A 137 5.06 4.42 -9.76
N TYR A 138 5.79 3.53 -10.45
CA TYR A 138 7.21 3.74 -10.72
C TYR A 138 7.43 5.06 -11.50
N PRO A 139 8.37 5.95 -11.09
CA PRO A 139 9.49 5.73 -10.16
C PRO A 139 9.26 6.11 -8.69
N MET A 140 8.03 6.41 -8.26
CA MET A 140 7.70 6.83 -6.89
C MET A 140 8.24 5.83 -5.84
N PRO A 141 8.81 6.29 -4.71
CA PRO A 141 9.14 5.40 -3.59
C PRO A 141 7.84 4.95 -2.91
N VAL A 142 7.62 3.64 -2.90
CA VAL A 142 6.44 3.03 -2.30
C VAL A 142 6.86 1.91 -1.37
N LEU A 143 6.40 1.97 -0.11
CA LEU A 143 6.47 0.83 0.81
C LEU A 143 5.11 0.14 0.83
N GLY A 144 5.08 -1.13 0.37
CA GLY A 144 3.87 -1.95 0.36
C GLY A 144 3.76 -2.82 1.61
N ILE A 145 2.64 -2.74 2.32
CA ILE A 145 2.34 -3.52 3.53
C ILE A 145 1.18 -4.45 3.19
N PRO A 146 1.43 -5.76 2.97
CA PRO A 146 0.35 -6.72 2.75
C PRO A 146 -0.62 -6.73 3.93
N ASN A 147 -1.92 -6.70 3.64
CA ASN A 147 -2.94 -6.87 4.65
C ASN A 147 -3.13 -8.34 5.05
N GLU A 148 -3.57 -8.54 6.28
CA GLU A 148 -3.99 -9.83 6.80
C GLU A 148 -5.44 -10.12 6.42
N ARG A 149 -5.72 -11.37 6.06
CA ARG A 149 -7.02 -11.82 5.54
C ARG A 149 -7.62 -12.92 6.45
N PRO A 150 -7.91 -12.64 7.74
CA PRO A 150 -8.40 -13.65 8.68
C PRO A 150 -9.78 -14.22 8.30
N PHE A 151 -10.59 -13.45 7.56
CA PHE A 151 -11.94 -13.84 7.13
C PHE A 151 -12.01 -14.11 5.62
N GLY A 152 -10.88 -14.46 5.01
CA GLY A 152 -10.78 -14.68 3.57
C GLY A 152 -10.49 -13.41 2.77
N PRO A 153 -10.53 -13.50 1.43
CA PRO A 153 -10.15 -12.40 0.56
C PRO A 153 -11.16 -11.25 0.64
N CYS A 154 -10.63 -10.04 0.82
CA CYS A 154 -11.41 -8.79 0.76
C CYS A 154 -12.55 -8.66 1.80
N VAL A 155 -12.47 -9.36 2.93
CA VAL A 155 -13.46 -9.26 4.01
C VAL A 155 -12.76 -8.98 5.33
N ASN A 156 -13.13 -7.87 5.98
CA ASN A 156 -12.66 -7.47 7.32
C ASN A 156 -11.14 -7.68 7.50
N THR A 157 -10.36 -7.18 6.53
CA THR A 157 -8.91 -7.36 6.51
C THR A 157 -8.26 -6.53 7.60
N ARG A 158 -7.08 -6.95 8.05
CA ARG A 158 -6.31 -6.25 9.08
C ARG A 158 -4.95 -5.80 8.58
N VAL A 159 -4.30 -4.90 9.30
CA VAL A 159 -2.95 -4.43 9.03
C VAL A 159 -2.18 -4.25 10.32
N ASP A 160 -0.93 -4.69 10.30
CA ASP A 160 0.02 -4.40 11.37
C ASP A 160 0.33 -2.89 11.44
N LEU A 161 -0.23 -2.23 12.45
CA LEU A 161 -0.04 -0.80 12.71
C LEU A 161 1.43 -0.45 13.03
N GLY A 162 2.19 -1.38 13.61
CA GLY A 162 3.62 -1.22 13.86
C GLY A 162 4.39 -1.06 12.54
N ARG A 163 4.10 -1.92 11.56
CA ARG A 163 4.70 -1.82 10.22
C ARG A 163 4.34 -0.53 9.49
N VAL A 164 3.13 0.01 9.72
CA VAL A 164 2.74 1.33 9.18
C VAL A 164 3.57 2.43 9.82
N ARG A 165 3.70 2.45 11.15
CA ARG A 165 4.53 3.42 11.87
C ARG A 165 5.99 3.36 11.45
N GLU A 166 6.58 2.17 11.35
CA GLU A 166 7.95 1.97 10.85
C GLU A 166 8.15 2.48 9.42
N ALA A 167 7.12 2.38 8.57
CA ALA A 167 7.18 2.90 7.20
C ALA A 167 7.12 4.43 7.18
N ILE A 168 6.34 5.05 8.07
CA ILE A 168 6.27 6.50 8.24
C ILE A 168 7.61 7.02 8.73
N GLU A 169 8.14 6.45 9.82
CA GLU A 169 9.43 6.84 10.40
C GLU A 169 10.56 6.77 9.37
N PHE A 170 10.59 5.74 8.53
CA PHE A 170 11.58 5.62 7.46
C PHE A 170 11.56 6.79 6.46
N PHE A 171 10.37 7.34 6.12
CA PHE A 171 10.26 8.45 5.17
C PHE A 171 10.46 9.82 5.84
N VAL A 172 10.08 9.96 7.11
CA VAL A 172 10.20 11.22 7.86
C VAL A 172 11.63 11.43 8.35
N HIS A 173 12.31 10.37 8.79
CA HIS A 173 13.65 10.38 9.37
C HIS A 173 14.61 9.50 8.55
N PRO A 174 15.17 10.03 7.43
CA PRO A 174 16.00 9.27 6.48
C PRO A 174 17.40 8.89 6.95
#